data_AF-A0A062UYZ5-F1
#
_entry.id   AF-A0A062UYZ5-F1
#
_cell.length_a   1.000
_cell.length_b   1.000
_cell.length_c   1.000
_cell.angle_alpha   90.00
_cell.angle_beta   90.00
_cell.angle_gamma   90.00
#
_symmetry.space_group_name_H-M   'P 1'
#
loop_
_entity.id
_entity.type
_entity.pdbx_description
1 polymer ?
#
loop_
_entity_poly.entity_id
_entity_poly.type
_entity_poly.pdbx_seq_one_letter_code
_entity_poly.pdbx_strand_id
1 'polypeptide(L)'
;MMGKVNIIITKKIIAATALVILFAIAGADVASAHCDTMDGPVIKAAQNALETGNVNPVLIWIQKEDEDEIKEAFRKTLEVRKLSPEARNLADMYFFETLVRIHRAGEGAPYTGLKPAGAVEPVILAADRALENGSDEQLLKLLTHNMQNGVNKQFKDVMDKKNYDPNNVDAGREYAEAYVEFTHYVEQLYETAKSPSDHSIETESQQNTTQPQVKVGDRPEVNLIKEGIDRLKEQLTMAWRWSTSWH
;
A
#
# COMPACT_ATOMS: atom_id res chain seq x y z
N MET A 1 -34.88 -17.51 -20.56
CA MET A 1 -33.45 -17.66 -20.23
C MET A 1 -32.78 -16.37 -19.71
N MET A 2 -33.37 -15.17 -19.88
CA MET A 2 -32.79 -13.89 -19.44
C MET A 2 -32.64 -13.71 -17.91
N GLY A 3 -33.53 -14.29 -17.09
CA GLY A 3 -33.46 -14.11 -15.62
C GLY A 3 -32.25 -14.76 -14.93
N LYS A 4 -31.73 -15.87 -15.47
CA LYS A 4 -30.58 -16.58 -14.88
C LYS A 4 -29.25 -15.89 -15.20
N VAL A 5 -29.17 -15.24 -16.36
CA VAL A 5 -27.98 -14.50 -16.83
C VAL A 5 -27.78 -13.23 -15.99
N ASN A 6 -28.84 -12.48 -15.71
CA ASN A 6 -28.76 -11.30 -14.84
C ASN A 6 -28.31 -11.67 -13.42
N ILE A 7 -28.81 -12.77 -12.85
CA ILE A 7 -28.41 -13.23 -11.51
C ILE A 7 -26.92 -13.63 -11.44
N ILE A 8 -26.36 -14.20 -12.51
CA ILE A 8 -24.94 -14.60 -12.56
C ILE A 8 -24.03 -13.36 -12.71
N ILE A 9 -24.43 -12.38 -13.53
CA ILE A 9 -23.67 -11.14 -13.72
C ILE A 9 -23.66 -10.30 -12.44
N THR A 10 -24.80 -10.15 -11.75
CA THR A 10 -24.86 -9.41 -10.48
C THR A 10 -24.02 -10.08 -9.37
N LYS A 11 -23.98 -11.42 -9.31
CA LYS A 11 -23.15 -12.15 -8.34
C LYS A 11 -21.64 -11.98 -8.58
N LYS A 12 -21.20 -11.91 -9.84
CA LYS A 12 -19.79 -11.69 -10.19
C LYS A 12 -19.34 -10.25 -9.91
N ILE A 13 -20.19 -9.26 -10.16
CA ILE A 13 -19.90 -7.85 -9.85
C ILE A 13 -19.80 -7.62 -8.33
N ILE A 14 -20.67 -8.26 -7.54
CA ILE A 14 -20.59 -8.21 -6.07
C ILE A 14 -19.31 -8.89 -5.55
N ALA A 15 -18.87 -10.00 -6.15
CA ALA A 15 -17.64 -10.68 -5.76
C ALA A 15 -16.38 -9.87 -6.08
N ALA A 16 -16.33 -9.20 -7.25
CA ALA A 16 -15.20 -8.37 -7.66
C ALA A 16 -15.08 -7.07 -6.82
N THR A 17 -16.21 -6.43 -6.50
CA THR A 17 -16.23 -5.26 -5.61
C THR A 17 -15.88 -5.61 -4.17
N ALA A 18 -16.31 -6.77 -3.67
CA ALA A 18 -15.91 -7.28 -2.36
C ALA A 18 -14.40 -7.57 -2.28
N LEU A 19 -13.78 -8.05 -3.37
CA LEU A 19 -12.35 -8.36 -3.41
C LEU A 19 -11.48 -7.09 -3.37
N VAL A 20 -11.89 -6.03 -4.09
CA VAL A 20 -11.20 -4.72 -4.10
C VAL A 20 -11.30 -4.04 -2.74
N ILE A 21 -12.48 -4.11 -2.08
CA ILE A 21 -12.64 -3.60 -0.71
C ILE A 21 -11.78 -4.39 0.28
N LEU A 22 -11.68 -5.72 0.13
CA LEU A 22 -10.81 -6.56 0.99
C LEU A 22 -9.33 -6.21 0.84
N PHE A 23 -8.87 -5.89 -0.37
CA PHE A 23 -7.47 -5.55 -0.62
C PHE A 23 -7.09 -4.14 -0.13
N ALA A 24 -8.01 -3.19 -0.20
CA ALA A 24 -7.81 -1.83 0.34
C ALA A 24 -7.75 -1.82 1.89
N ILE A 25 -8.51 -2.68 2.55
CA ILE A 25 -8.45 -2.84 4.02
C ILE A 25 -7.12 -3.50 4.44
N ALA A 26 -6.64 -4.49 3.67
CA ALA A 26 -5.40 -5.21 3.99
C ALA A 26 -4.13 -4.35 3.90
N GLY A 27 -4.08 -3.33 3.02
CA GLY A 27 -2.91 -2.47 2.86
C GLY A 27 -2.67 -1.50 4.03
N ALA A 28 -3.74 -1.04 4.67
CA ALA A 28 -3.65 -0.20 5.87
C ALA A 28 -3.15 -0.99 7.09
N ASP A 29 -3.44 -2.30 7.16
CA ASP A 29 -3.07 -3.16 8.28
C ASP A 29 -1.56 -3.45 8.37
N VAL A 30 -0.83 -3.42 7.27
CA VAL A 30 0.58 -3.88 7.20
C VAL A 30 1.56 -2.87 7.79
N ALA A 31 1.53 -1.62 7.34
CA ALA A 31 2.38 -0.56 7.90
C ALA A 31 2.01 -0.31 9.38
N SER A 32 0.71 -0.41 9.67
CA SER A 32 0.12 -0.40 11.02
C SER A 32 0.65 -1.51 11.92
N ALA A 33 0.78 -2.75 11.42
CA ALA A 33 1.23 -3.88 12.22
C ALA A 33 2.68 -3.71 12.69
N HIS A 34 3.52 -3.01 11.92
CA HIS A 34 4.93 -2.81 12.23
C HIS A 34 5.16 -2.03 13.52
N CYS A 35 4.39 -0.98 13.77
CA CYS A 35 4.50 -0.18 15.00
C CYS A 35 4.05 -0.97 16.25
N ASP A 36 3.18 -1.97 16.07
CA ASP A 36 2.59 -2.77 17.13
C ASP A 36 3.37 -4.07 17.43
N THR A 37 4.42 -4.39 16.66
CA THR A 37 5.21 -5.61 16.88
C THR A 37 6.20 -5.47 18.03
N MET A 38 6.51 -6.60 18.68
CA MET A 38 7.53 -6.66 19.74
C MET A 38 8.95 -6.27 19.28
N ASP A 39 9.22 -6.27 17.98
CA ASP A 39 10.48 -5.84 17.35
C ASP A 39 10.35 -4.53 16.55
N GLY A 40 9.18 -3.90 16.62
CA GLY A 40 8.84 -2.65 15.97
C GLY A 40 9.51 -1.44 16.63
N PRO A 41 9.54 -0.28 15.94
CA PRO A 41 10.28 0.89 16.37
C PRO A 41 9.73 1.50 17.66
N VAL A 42 8.40 1.50 17.84
CA VAL A 42 7.73 1.99 19.05
C VAL A 42 8.13 1.15 20.28
N ILE A 43 8.12 -0.17 20.15
CA ILE A 43 8.52 -1.07 21.24
C ILE A 43 10.03 -1.01 21.50
N LYS A 44 10.87 -0.90 20.47
CA LYS A 44 12.32 -0.68 20.65
C LYS A 44 12.60 0.62 21.41
N ALA A 45 11.87 1.69 21.10
CA ALA A 45 11.97 2.95 21.84
C ALA A 45 11.54 2.78 23.31
N ALA A 46 10.46 2.02 23.57
CA ALA A 46 10.02 1.71 24.92
C ALA A 46 11.04 0.88 25.71
N GLN A 47 11.60 -0.16 25.10
CA GLN A 47 12.69 -0.96 25.69
C GLN A 47 13.88 -0.08 26.05
N ASN A 48 14.34 0.75 25.11
CA ASN A 48 15.45 1.68 25.36
C ASN A 48 15.13 2.68 26.48
N ALA A 49 13.93 3.26 26.48
CA ALA A 49 13.48 4.17 27.51
C ALA A 49 13.48 3.52 28.89
N LEU A 50 12.94 2.30 29.00
CA LEU A 50 12.88 1.57 30.25
C LEU A 50 14.27 1.16 30.74
N GLU A 51 15.19 0.74 29.87
CA GLU A 51 16.56 0.42 30.26
C GLU A 51 17.35 1.64 30.73
N THR A 52 17.17 2.79 30.07
CA THR A 52 17.90 4.03 30.39
C THR A 52 17.24 4.89 31.46
N GLY A 53 15.97 4.62 31.79
CA GLY A 53 15.15 5.48 32.64
C GLY A 53 14.77 6.82 32.00
N ASN A 54 14.97 6.97 30.68
CA ASN A 54 14.67 8.20 29.95
C ASN A 54 13.39 8.03 29.11
N VAL A 55 12.32 8.76 29.42
CA VAL A 55 11.03 8.64 28.71
C VAL A 55 11.03 9.28 27.32
N ASN A 56 11.96 10.20 27.03
CA ASN A 56 11.93 11.01 25.82
C ASN A 56 11.90 10.22 24.49
N PRO A 57 12.61 9.09 24.32
CA PRO A 57 12.53 8.29 23.10
C PRO A 57 11.13 7.78 22.78
N VAL A 58 10.26 7.67 23.79
CA VAL A 58 8.87 7.21 23.63
C VAL A 58 7.95 8.37 23.24
N LEU A 59 8.17 9.57 23.78
CA LEU A 59 7.27 10.71 23.60
C LEU A 59 7.19 11.18 22.13
N ILE A 60 8.19 10.88 21.30
CA ILE A 60 8.17 11.22 19.87
C ILE A 60 7.15 10.39 19.05
N TRP A 61 6.66 9.28 19.63
CA TRP A 61 5.75 8.35 18.96
C TRP A 61 4.29 8.60 19.31
N ILE A 62 3.97 9.60 20.14
CA ILE A 62 2.59 9.86 20.59
C ILE A 62 2.21 11.31 20.31
N GLN A 63 0.91 11.61 20.35
CA GLN A 63 0.44 12.97 20.29
C GLN A 63 0.82 13.72 21.56
N LYS A 64 0.99 15.04 21.44
CA LYS A 64 1.45 15.89 22.55
C LYS A 64 0.50 15.84 23.75
N GLU A 65 -0.79 15.71 23.48
CA GLU A 65 -1.84 15.67 24.49
C GLU A 65 -1.78 14.41 25.36
N ASP A 66 -1.16 13.33 24.86
CA ASP A 66 -1.05 12.04 25.54
C ASP A 66 0.24 11.90 26.38
N GLU A 67 1.13 12.90 26.35
CA GLU A 67 2.44 12.82 27.01
C GLU A 67 2.35 12.54 28.52
N ASP A 68 1.38 13.16 29.20
CA ASP A 68 1.24 13.03 30.65
C ASP A 68 0.78 11.62 31.06
N GLU A 69 -0.09 10.97 30.25
CA GLU A 69 -0.49 9.58 30.47
C GLU A 69 0.72 8.65 30.36
N ILE A 70 1.53 8.84 29.31
CA ILE A 70 2.75 8.04 29.09
C ILE A 70 3.79 8.27 30.19
N LYS A 71 4.04 9.52 30.59
CA LYS A 71 5.01 9.83 31.67
C LYS A 71 4.62 9.15 32.97
N GLU A 72 3.33 9.17 33.32
CA GLU A 72 2.86 8.52 34.54
C GLU A 72 2.91 6.99 34.45
N ALA A 73 2.52 6.40 33.31
CA ALA A 73 2.66 4.96 33.08
C ALA A 73 4.13 4.52 33.15
N PHE A 74 5.04 5.29 32.57
CA PHE A 74 6.47 5.05 32.59
C PHE A 74 7.04 5.07 34.01
N ARG A 75 6.68 6.09 34.80
CA ARG A 75 7.11 6.22 36.21
C ARG A 75 6.65 5.02 37.05
N LYS A 76 5.37 4.64 36.93
CA LYS A 76 4.81 3.45 37.62
C LYS A 76 5.54 2.17 37.22
N THR A 77 5.81 2.02 35.93
CA THR A 77 6.51 0.88 35.37
C THR A 77 7.90 0.77 35.99
N LEU A 78 8.69 1.85 36.03
CA LEU A 78 10.02 1.84 36.65
C LEU A 78 10.01 1.44 38.13
N GLU A 79 8.97 1.79 38.89
CA GLU A 79 8.86 1.39 40.30
C GLU A 79 8.56 -0.11 40.44
N VAL A 80 7.62 -0.64 39.66
CA VAL A 80 7.24 -2.06 39.71
C VAL A 80 8.37 -2.97 39.20
N ARG A 81 9.10 -2.56 38.17
CA ARG A 81 10.21 -3.33 37.60
C ARG A 81 11.31 -3.70 38.59
N LYS A 82 11.46 -2.92 39.67
CA LYS A 82 12.50 -3.12 40.68
C LYS A 82 12.15 -4.24 41.67
N LEU A 83 10.91 -4.72 41.69
CA LEU A 83 10.42 -5.64 42.73
C LEU A 83 10.91 -7.08 42.53
N SER A 84 10.86 -7.60 41.30
CA SER A 84 11.37 -8.93 40.94
C SER A 84 11.55 -9.05 39.41
N PRO A 85 12.25 -10.08 38.91
CA PRO A 85 12.33 -10.37 37.48
C PRO A 85 10.95 -10.58 36.83
N GLU A 86 10.02 -11.24 37.53
CA GLU A 86 8.65 -11.47 37.06
C GLU A 86 7.84 -10.16 37.04
N ALA A 87 7.99 -9.32 38.07
CA ALA A 87 7.38 -8.01 38.13
C ALA A 87 7.91 -7.09 37.02
N ARG A 88 9.21 -7.21 36.68
CA ARG A 88 9.80 -6.52 35.52
C ARG A 88 9.12 -6.91 34.23
N ASN A 89 9.00 -8.20 33.95
CA ASN A 89 8.36 -8.66 32.71
C ASN A 89 6.90 -8.18 32.61
N LEU A 90 6.14 -8.24 33.71
CA LEU A 90 4.76 -7.79 33.73
C LEU A 90 4.64 -6.26 33.52
N ALA A 91 5.52 -5.49 34.18
CA ALA A 91 5.53 -4.04 34.06
C ALA A 91 5.96 -3.59 32.65
N ASP A 92 6.94 -4.25 32.05
CA ASP A 92 7.40 -3.96 30.69
C ASP A 92 6.26 -4.20 29.68
N MET A 93 5.59 -5.35 29.77
CA MET A 93 4.43 -5.65 28.91
C MET A 93 3.29 -4.65 29.10
N TYR A 94 2.95 -4.29 30.35
CA TYR A 94 1.95 -3.26 30.62
C TYR A 94 2.29 -1.92 29.94
N PHE A 95 3.55 -1.50 30.00
CA PHE A 95 3.97 -0.25 29.36
C PHE A 95 3.93 -0.34 27.84
N PHE A 96 4.37 -1.46 27.26
CA PHE A 96 4.31 -1.70 25.82
C PHE A 96 2.89 -1.65 25.28
N GLU A 97 1.95 -2.33 25.93
CA GLU A 97 0.53 -2.31 25.54
C GLU A 97 -0.07 -0.91 25.68
N THR A 98 0.26 -0.20 26.76
CA THR A 98 -0.21 1.18 27.00
C THR A 98 0.29 2.13 25.92
N LEU A 99 1.60 2.08 25.62
CA LEU A 99 2.21 2.93 24.61
C LEU A 99 1.62 2.67 23.23
N VAL A 100 1.58 1.41 22.82
CA VAL A 100 1.06 1.05 21.49
C VAL A 100 -0.41 1.44 21.36
N ARG A 101 -1.24 1.21 22.38
CA ARG A 101 -2.64 1.64 22.36
C ARG A 101 -2.78 3.15 22.13
N ILE A 102 -1.96 3.97 22.78
CA ILE A 102 -2.01 5.44 22.67
C ILE A 102 -1.47 5.89 21.31
N HIS A 103 -0.32 5.37 20.88
CA HIS A 103 0.26 5.63 19.56
C HIS A 103 -0.78 5.37 18.45
N ARG A 104 -1.43 4.21 18.49
CA ARG A 104 -2.44 3.81 17.50
C ARG A 104 -3.69 4.67 17.53
N ALA A 105 -4.15 5.06 18.72
CA ALA A 105 -5.23 6.04 18.84
C ALA A 105 -4.85 7.38 18.20
N GLY A 106 -3.60 7.82 18.34
CA GLY A 106 -3.06 9.01 17.68
C GLY A 106 -2.99 8.92 16.16
N GLU A 107 -2.95 7.71 15.59
CA GLU A 107 -3.06 7.43 14.15
C GLU A 107 -4.52 7.26 13.69
N GLY A 108 -5.49 7.37 14.61
CA GLY A 108 -6.91 7.10 14.33
C GLY A 108 -7.23 5.62 14.15
N ALA A 109 -6.36 4.73 14.61
CA ALA A 109 -6.44 3.30 14.35
C ALA A 109 -6.69 2.48 15.63
N PRO A 110 -7.44 1.36 15.55
CA PRO A 110 -7.77 0.57 16.72
C PRO A 110 -6.56 -0.23 17.24
N TYR A 111 -6.46 -0.33 18.56
CA TYR A 111 -5.54 -1.25 19.20
C TYR A 111 -6.05 -2.70 19.11
N THR A 112 -5.23 -3.60 18.55
CA THR A 112 -5.60 -5.02 18.35
C THR A 112 -4.63 -5.99 19.04
N GLY A 113 -3.97 -5.53 20.10
CA GLY A 113 -2.95 -6.30 20.81
C GLY A 113 -1.56 -6.15 20.20
N LEU A 114 -0.53 -6.38 21.03
CA LEU A 114 0.86 -6.45 20.57
C LEU A 114 1.04 -7.65 19.62
N LYS A 115 1.76 -7.43 18.53
CA LYS A 115 2.04 -8.48 17.54
C LYS A 115 3.37 -9.18 17.87
N PRO A 116 3.49 -10.49 17.58
CA PRO A 116 4.75 -11.20 17.79
C PRO A 116 5.86 -10.61 16.91
N ALA A 117 7.11 -10.76 17.35
CA ALA A 117 8.27 -10.37 16.56
C ALA A 117 8.32 -11.15 15.23
N GLY A 118 8.89 -10.54 14.19
CA GLY A 118 9.01 -11.14 12.86
C GLY A 118 7.73 -11.09 12.01
N ALA A 119 6.69 -10.39 12.44
CA ALA A 119 5.46 -10.17 11.68
C ALA A 119 5.55 -8.99 10.67
N VAL A 120 6.74 -8.44 10.46
CA VAL A 120 6.97 -7.24 9.63
C VAL A 120 7.24 -7.63 8.18
N GLU A 121 6.63 -6.93 7.23
CA GLU A 121 6.88 -7.16 5.81
C GLU A 121 8.31 -6.80 5.39
N PRO A 122 8.91 -7.54 4.43
CA PRO A 122 10.29 -7.31 3.99
C PRO A 122 10.57 -5.88 3.49
N VAL A 123 9.58 -5.22 2.89
CA VAL A 123 9.73 -3.85 2.37
C VAL A 123 9.85 -2.83 3.51
N ILE A 124 9.13 -3.03 4.61
CA ILE A 124 9.20 -2.17 5.79
C ILE A 124 10.54 -2.37 6.50
N LEU A 125 11.00 -3.62 6.66
CA LEU A 125 12.34 -3.90 7.20
C LEU A 125 13.47 -3.29 6.35
N ALA A 126 13.30 -3.28 5.02
CA ALA A 126 14.26 -2.63 4.13
C ALA A 126 14.23 -1.11 4.29
N ALA A 127 13.06 -0.52 4.53
CA ALA A 127 12.89 0.91 4.79
C ALA A 127 13.54 1.32 6.12
N ASP A 128 13.29 0.58 7.21
CA ASP A 128 13.94 0.83 8.51
C ASP A 128 15.46 0.83 8.38
N ARG A 129 16.02 -0.19 7.71
CA ARG A 129 17.46 -0.28 7.49
C ARG A 129 17.99 0.87 6.66
N ALA A 130 17.23 1.31 5.65
CA ALA A 130 17.63 2.44 4.81
C ALA A 130 17.70 3.74 5.62
N LEU A 131 16.77 3.95 6.55
CA LEU A 131 16.78 5.09 7.46
C LEU A 131 17.93 4.99 8.48
N GLU A 132 18.19 3.80 9.01
CA GLU A 132 19.25 3.54 9.99
C GLU A 132 20.66 3.73 9.38
N ASN A 133 20.90 3.24 8.17
CA ASN A 133 22.20 3.28 7.51
C ASN A 133 22.41 4.49 6.59
N GLY A 134 21.36 5.28 6.34
CA GLY A 134 21.39 6.44 5.44
C GLY A 134 21.52 6.08 3.95
N SER A 135 21.10 4.89 3.54
CA SER A 135 21.20 4.39 2.16
C SER A 135 19.94 3.64 1.72
N ASP A 136 19.32 4.10 0.64
CA ASP A 136 18.11 3.54 0.04
C ASP A 136 18.36 2.40 -0.96
N GLU A 137 19.62 2.03 -1.22
CA GLU A 137 20.00 1.11 -2.31
C GLU A 137 19.27 -0.24 -2.25
N GLN A 138 19.24 -0.87 -1.08
CA GLN A 138 18.58 -2.17 -0.90
C GLN A 138 17.06 -2.06 -1.00
N LEU A 139 16.48 -0.97 -0.49
CA LEU A 139 15.05 -0.68 -0.58
C LEU A 139 14.63 -0.50 -2.04
N LEU A 140 15.35 0.34 -2.79
CA LEU A 140 15.09 0.57 -4.21
C LEU A 140 15.23 -0.71 -5.03
N LYS A 141 16.24 -1.55 -4.73
CA LYS A 141 16.42 -2.84 -5.40
C LYS A 141 15.23 -3.77 -5.17
N LEU A 142 14.72 -3.84 -3.93
CA LEU A 142 13.57 -4.67 -3.58
C LEU A 142 12.30 -4.18 -4.26
N LEU A 143 12.02 -2.87 -4.22
CA LEU A 143 10.86 -2.25 -4.86
C LEU A 143 10.90 -2.46 -6.38
N THR A 144 12.03 -2.14 -7.01
CA THR A 144 12.18 -2.24 -8.48
C THR A 144 12.07 -3.69 -8.94
N HIS A 145 12.66 -4.65 -8.22
CA HIS A 145 12.55 -6.07 -8.56
C HIS A 145 11.10 -6.56 -8.54
N ASN A 146 10.34 -6.23 -7.49
CA ASN A 146 8.93 -6.62 -7.40
C ASN A 146 8.08 -5.95 -8.48
N MET A 147 8.29 -4.65 -8.73
CA MET A 147 7.62 -3.90 -9.79
C MET A 147 7.88 -4.53 -11.17
N GLN A 148 9.16 -4.79 -11.51
CA GLN A 148 9.56 -5.41 -12.77
C GLN A 148 8.91 -6.79 -12.94
N ASN A 149 8.93 -7.63 -11.91
CA ASN A 149 8.31 -8.96 -11.96
C ASN A 149 6.80 -8.88 -12.19
N GLY A 150 6.11 -7.97 -11.49
CA GLY A 150 4.67 -7.79 -11.63
C GLY A 150 4.27 -7.30 -13.02
N VAL A 151 4.99 -6.30 -13.56
CA VAL A 151 4.79 -5.79 -14.93
C VAL A 151 5.04 -6.90 -15.95
N ASN A 152 6.17 -7.61 -15.85
CA ASN A 152 6.53 -8.67 -16.78
C ASN A 152 5.51 -9.81 -16.80
N LYS A 153 5.02 -10.21 -15.62
CA LYS A 153 4.02 -11.28 -15.49
C LYS A 153 2.71 -10.91 -16.17
N GLN A 154 2.16 -9.74 -15.88
CA GLN A 154 0.87 -9.33 -16.45
C GLN A 154 1.00 -9.01 -17.94
N PHE A 155 2.09 -8.37 -18.37
CA PHE A 155 2.34 -8.14 -19.78
C PHE A 155 2.41 -9.45 -20.57
N LYS A 156 3.09 -10.47 -20.03
CA LYS A 156 3.13 -11.79 -20.65
C LYS A 156 1.74 -12.39 -20.80
N ASP A 157 0.90 -12.31 -19.76
CA ASP A 157 -0.47 -12.84 -19.80
C ASP A 157 -1.32 -12.16 -20.89
N VAL A 158 -1.23 -10.83 -21.02
CA VAL A 158 -1.88 -10.09 -22.12
C VAL A 158 -1.38 -10.56 -23.49
N MET A 159 -0.07 -10.73 -23.64
CA MET A 159 0.54 -11.14 -24.92
C MET A 159 0.19 -12.58 -25.30
N ASP A 160 0.09 -13.48 -24.33
CA ASP A 160 -0.31 -14.88 -24.55
C ASP A 160 -1.77 -14.96 -25.04
N LYS A 161 -2.65 -14.03 -24.62
CA LYS A 161 -4.07 -13.96 -25.03
C LYS A 161 -4.31 -13.11 -26.29
N LYS A 162 -3.35 -12.30 -26.72
CA LYS A 162 -3.51 -11.31 -27.79
C LYS A 162 -3.90 -11.91 -29.14
N ASN A 163 -3.39 -13.11 -29.44
CA ASN A 163 -3.59 -13.77 -30.74
C ASN A 163 -4.81 -14.70 -30.73
N TYR A 164 -5.98 -14.18 -30.34
CA TYR A 164 -7.24 -14.92 -30.36
C TYR A 164 -7.86 -14.94 -31.78
N ASP A 165 -8.69 -15.94 -32.06
CA ASP A 165 -9.51 -16.00 -33.29
C ASP A 165 -10.60 -14.90 -33.23
N PRO A 166 -10.66 -13.95 -34.18
CA PRO A 166 -11.70 -12.92 -34.22
C PRO A 166 -13.14 -13.45 -34.24
N ASN A 167 -13.35 -14.70 -34.66
CA ASN A 167 -14.66 -15.34 -34.64
C ASN A 167 -14.99 -16.01 -33.29
N ASN A 168 -14.04 -16.08 -32.38
CA ASN A 168 -14.21 -16.60 -31.02
C ASN A 168 -14.33 -15.44 -30.01
N VAL A 169 -15.57 -15.01 -29.75
CA VAL A 169 -15.88 -13.90 -28.85
C VAL A 169 -15.41 -14.16 -27.41
N ASP A 170 -15.45 -15.41 -26.93
CA ASP A 170 -15.04 -15.70 -25.56
C ASP A 170 -13.51 -15.58 -25.38
N ALA A 171 -12.73 -16.04 -26.36
CA ALA A 171 -11.28 -15.80 -26.37
C ALA A 171 -10.94 -14.29 -26.47
N GLY A 172 -11.72 -13.52 -27.24
CA GLY A 172 -11.60 -12.07 -27.29
C GLY A 172 -11.91 -11.38 -25.95
N ARG A 173 -12.87 -11.92 -25.17
CA ARG A 173 -13.18 -11.42 -23.82
C ARG A 173 -12.06 -11.70 -22.83
N GLU A 174 -11.44 -12.88 -22.90
CA GLU A 174 -10.27 -13.21 -22.05
C GLU A 174 -9.10 -12.25 -22.33
N TYR A 175 -8.85 -11.91 -23.60
CA TYR A 175 -7.86 -10.89 -23.95
C TYR A 175 -8.23 -9.51 -23.41
N ALA A 176 -9.48 -9.08 -23.58
CA ALA A 176 -9.94 -7.78 -23.13
C ALA A 176 -9.85 -7.64 -21.60
N GLU A 177 -10.19 -8.68 -20.85
CA GLU A 177 -10.05 -8.73 -19.38
C GLU A 177 -8.58 -8.57 -18.97
N ALA A 178 -7.68 -9.40 -19.53
CA ALA A 178 -6.25 -9.30 -19.24
C ALA A 178 -5.67 -7.93 -19.59
N TYR A 179 -6.09 -7.34 -20.73
CA TYR A 179 -5.66 -6.01 -21.15
C TYR A 179 -6.08 -4.95 -20.11
N VAL A 180 -7.36 -4.95 -19.69
CA VAL A 180 -7.88 -3.97 -18.73
C VAL A 180 -7.17 -4.11 -17.39
N GLU A 181 -7.02 -5.34 -16.86
CA GLU A 181 -6.30 -5.60 -15.61
C GLU A 181 -4.86 -5.07 -15.67
N PHE A 182 -4.13 -5.39 -16.74
CA PHE A 182 -2.77 -4.90 -16.93
C PHE A 182 -2.70 -3.36 -17.00
N THR A 183 -3.62 -2.72 -17.72
CA THR A 183 -3.63 -1.24 -17.83
C THR A 183 -3.92 -0.56 -16.50
N HIS A 184 -4.87 -1.07 -15.71
CA HIS A 184 -5.13 -0.55 -14.37
C HIS A 184 -3.94 -0.77 -13.43
N TYR A 185 -3.28 -1.92 -13.52
CA TYR A 185 -2.11 -2.21 -12.71
C TYR A 185 -0.95 -1.23 -12.96
N VAL A 186 -0.62 -0.95 -14.23
CA VAL A 186 0.47 -0.02 -14.55
C VAL A 186 0.10 1.44 -14.27
N GLU A 187 -1.17 1.83 -14.44
CA GLU A 187 -1.68 3.14 -14.05
C GLU A 187 -1.54 3.35 -12.53
N GLN A 188 -1.97 2.38 -11.73
CA GLN A 188 -1.84 2.44 -10.28
C GLN A 188 -0.37 2.54 -9.82
N LEU A 189 0.52 1.74 -10.42
CA LEU A 189 1.95 1.84 -10.15
C LEU A 189 2.51 3.23 -10.47
N TYR A 190 2.13 3.80 -11.63
CA TYR A 190 2.60 5.12 -12.05
C TYR A 190 2.09 6.22 -11.12
N GLU A 191 0.80 6.23 -10.79
CA GLU A 191 0.22 7.26 -9.92
C GLU A 191 0.74 7.14 -8.47
N THR A 192 0.95 5.92 -7.96
CA THR A 192 1.55 5.69 -6.63
C THR A 192 3.00 6.18 -6.57
N ALA A 193 3.77 5.99 -7.64
CA ALA A 193 5.16 6.44 -7.69
C ALA A 193 5.31 7.96 -7.90
N LYS A 194 4.32 8.60 -8.54
CA LYS A 194 4.32 10.03 -8.86
C LYS A 194 3.82 10.90 -7.72
N SER A 195 2.90 10.38 -6.91
CA SER A 195 2.29 11.13 -5.82
C SER A 195 3.14 11.03 -4.56
N PRO A 196 3.56 12.15 -3.93
CA PRO A 196 4.07 12.07 -2.57
C PRO A 196 2.97 11.52 -1.66
N SER A 197 3.30 10.54 -0.83
CA SER A 197 2.38 9.99 0.16
C SER A 197 2.04 11.06 1.19
N ASP A 198 0.87 11.70 1.06
CA ASP A 198 0.30 12.51 2.14
C ASP A 198 -0.35 11.57 3.15
N HIS A 199 0.14 11.55 4.39
CA HIS A 199 -0.66 11.12 5.53
C HIS A 199 -1.81 12.13 5.72
N SER A 200 -2.86 12.00 4.91
CA SER A 200 -4.07 12.78 5.07
C SER A 200 -5.26 11.84 5.21
N ILE A 201 -5.87 11.91 6.39
CA ILE A 201 -7.21 11.41 6.65
C ILE A 201 -8.14 12.09 5.62
N GLU A 202 -8.75 11.30 4.73
CA GLU A 202 -9.81 11.79 3.86
C GLU A 202 -10.97 12.29 4.74
N THR A 203 -11.00 13.60 4.94
CA THR A 203 -12.24 14.31 5.24
C THR A 203 -12.60 15.05 3.96
N GLU A 204 -13.68 14.61 3.32
CA GLU A 204 -14.23 15.28 2.13
C GLU A 204 -14.33 16.79 2.37
N SER A 205 -13.55 17.57 1.61
CA SER A 205 -13.93 18.93 1.26
C SER A 205 -13.38 19.28 -0.11
N GLN A 206 -14.31 19.49 -1.04
CA GLN A 206 -14.03 20.04 -2.35
C GLN A 206 -13.51 21.48 -2.19
N GLN A 207 -12.38 21.84 -2.83
CA GLN A 207 -12.32 22.85 -3.90
C GLN A 207 -10.89 23.28 -4.27
N ASN A 208 -10.61 23.11 -5.57
CA ASN A 208 -9.96 24.05 -6.50
C ASN A 208 -8.51 24.51 -6.24
N THR A 209 -7.55 23.91 -6.96
CA THR A 209 -6.22 24.51 -7.20
C THR A 209 -5.87 24.55 -8.68
N THR A 210 -5.52 25.75 -9.15
CA THR A 210 -5.05 26.05 -10.51
C THR A 210 -3.61 25.57 -10.67
N GLN A 211 -3.33 24.66 -11.61
CA GLN A 211 -1.96 24.23 -11.92
C GLN A 211 -1.25 25.21 -12.88
N PRO A 212 0.07 25.47 -12.74
CA PRO A 212 0.85 26.23 -13.71
C PRO A 212 1.19 25.39 -14.94
N GLN A 213 0.97 25.96 -16.12
CA GLN A 213 1.23 25.34 -17.43
C GLN A 213 2.75 25.22 -17.72
N VAL A 214 3.27 24.00 -17.79
CA VAL A 214 4.61 23.68 -18.30
C VAL A 214 4.49 23.12 -19.73
N LYS A 215 5.22 23.69 -20.69
CA LYS A 215 5.12 23.35 -22.12
C LYS A 215 5.36 21.85 -22.39
N VAL A 216 4.43 21.27 -23.17
CA VAL A 216 4.25 19.84 -23.46
C VAL A 216 5.32 19.23 -24.40
N GLY A 217 6.27 20.03 -24.90
CA GLY A 217 7.15 19.65 -26.02
C GLY A 217 8.35 18.75 -25.72
N ASP A 218 8.88 18.73 -24.49
CA ASP A 218 10.23 18.16 -24.24
C ASP A 218 10.24 16.97 -23.26
N ARG A 219 9.10 16.31 -22.99
CA ARG A 219 9.06 15.13 -22.11
C ARG A 219 9.11 13.83 -22.92
N PRO A 220 10.14 12.97 -22.73
CA PRO A 220 10.23 11.69 -23.44
C PRO A 220 9.03 10.77 -23.16
N GLU A 221 8.39 10.89 -22.00
CA GLU A 221 7.15 10.19 -21.63
C GLU A 221 5.95 10.54 -22.53
N VAL A 222 5.83 11.80 -22.95
CA VAL A 222 4.73 12.27 -23.81
C VAL A 222 4.87 11.73 -25.24
N ASN A 223 6.11 11.53 -25.70
CA ASN A 223 6.39 10.93 -27.01
C ASN A 223 6.01 9.43 -27.03
N LEU A 224 6.28 8.69 -25.96
CA LEU A 224 5.88 7.28 -25.85
C LEU A 224 4.35 7.09 -25.82
N ILE A 225 3.63 7.96 -25.10
CA ILE A 225 2.16 7.96 -25.06
C ILE A 225 1.58 8.30 -26.45
N LYS A 226 2.15 9.29 -27.13
CA LYS A 226 1.71 9.69 -28.47
C LYS A 226 1.92 8.58 -29.51
N GLU A 227 3.10 7.94 -29.48
CA GLU A 227 3.38 6.77 -30.35
C GLU A 227 2.47 5.57 -30.04
N GLY A 228 2.09 5.36 -28.77
CA GLY A 228 1.13 4.33 -28.38
C GLY A 228 -0.28 4.59 -28.93
N ILE A 229 -0.76 5.83 -28.81
CA ILE A 229 -2.06 6.26 -29.34
C ILE A 229 -2.10 6.17 -30.87
N ASP A 230 -1.03 6.58 -31.55
CA ASP A 230 -0.97 6.55 -33.02
C ASP A 230 -0.97 5.11 -33.54
N ARG A 231 -0.27 4.19 -32.88
CA ARG A 231 -0.33 2.74 -33.19
C ARG A 231 -1.72 2.14 -32.97
N LEU A 232 -2.42 2.51 -31.90
CA LEU A 232 -3.78 2.05 -31.64
C LEU A 232 -4.78 2.57 -32.69
N LYS A 233 -4.66 3.84 -33.09
CA LYS A 233 -5.46 4.40 -34.19
C LYS A 233 -5.19 3.69 -35.50
N GLU A 234 -3.94 3.34 -35.80
CA GLU A 234 -3.59 2.61 -37.01
C GLU A 234 -4.19 1.20 -37.01
N GLN A 235 -4.12 0.47 -35.89
CA GLN A 235 -4.77 -0.85 -35.76
C GLN A 235 -6.29 -0.78 -35.88
N LEU A 236 -6.93 0.22 -35.27
CA LEU A 236 -8.38 0.44 -35.39
C LEU A 236 -8.78 0.85 -36.82
N THR A 237 -7.94 1.63 -37.51
CA THR A 237 -8.19 2.04 -38.91
C THR A 237 -8.00 0.88 -39.88
N MET A 238 -7.05 -0.02 -39.65
CA MET A 238 -6.87 -1.25 -40.43
C MET A 238 -8.04 -2.22 -40.21
N ALA A 239 -8.52 -2.36 -38.98
CA ALA A 239 -9.71 -3.15 -38.65
C ALA A 239 -10.98 -2.59 -39.34
N TRP A 240 -11.11 -1.26 -39.42
CA TRP A 240 -12.22 -0.61 -40.11
C TRP A 240 -12.16 -0.81 -41.62
N ARG A 241 -10.97 -0.68 -42.24
CA ARG A 241 -10.76 -0.90 -43.69
C ARG A 241 -11.05 -2.32 -44.16
N TRP A 242 -10.81 -3.33 -43.32
CA TRP A 242 -11.15 -4.73 -43.61
C TRP A 242 -12.67 -4.99 -43.55
N SER A 243 -13.42 -4.21 -42.77
CA SER A 243 -14.88 -4.34 -42.67
C SER A 243 -15.64 -3.77 -43.86
N THR A 244 -15.01 -2.87 -44.64
CA THR A 244 -15.64 -2.17 -45.78
C THR A 244 -15.25 -2.71 -47.16
N SER A 245 -14.39 -3.74 -47.25
CA SER A 245 -13.91 -4.32 -48.52
C SER A 245 -14.70 -5.54 -49.01
N TRP A 246 -15.79 -5.92 -48.33
CA TRP A 246 -16.78 -6.89 -48.79
C TRP A 246 -18.13 -6.21 -49.00
N HIS A 247 -18.29 -5.50 -50.12
CA HIS A 247 -19.57 -5.20 -50.79
C HIS A 247 -19.27 -5.00 -52.28
#